data_AF-A0A453NRA4-F1
#
_entry.id   AF-A0A453NRA4-F1
#
_cell.length_a   1.000
_cell.length_b   1.000
_cell.length_c   1.000
_cell.angle_alpha   90.00
_cell.angle_beta   90.00
_cell.angle_gamma   90.00
#
_symmetry.space_group_name_H-M   'P 1'
#
loop_
_entity.id
_entity.type
_entity.pdbx_description
1 polymer ?
#
loop_
_entity_poly.entity_id
_entity_poly.type
_entity_poly.pdbx_seq_one_letter_code
_entity_poly.pdbx_strand_id
1 'polypeptide(L)' 'GLLLWNQTRQQWVGNRRLNSQRQKTREPKIGWNATYESLLGSTKTFAQPIPLGEMVDFLVDGWEQEGLYD' A
#
# COMPACT_ATOMS: atom_id res chain seq x y z
N GLY A 1 -0.84 21.17 13.44
CA GLY A 1 -1.54 19.98 12.91
C GLY A 1 -1.42 19.87 11.41
N LEU A 2 -2.24 20.63 10.66
CA LEU A 2 -2.35 20.54 9.20
C LEU A 2 -1.03 20.76 8.43
N LEU A 3 -0.22 21.72 8.87
CA LEU A 3 1.06 22.06 8.23
C LEU A 3 2.08 20.93 8.33
N LEU A 4 2.18 20.32 9.52
CA LEU A 4 3.03 19.15 9.77
C LEU A 4 2.53 17.93 8.98
N TRP A 5 1.21 17.69 8.95
CA TRP A 5 0.63 16.62 8.15
C TRP A 5 0.93 16.79 6.65
N ASN A 6 0.79 18.01 6.12
CA ASN A 6 1.11 18.31 4.73
C ASN A 6 2.59 18.10 4.42
N GLN A 7 3.49 18.48 5.35
CA GLN A 7 4.93 18.27 5.19
C GLN A 7 5.30 16.79 5.20
N THR A 8 4.74 16.01 6.13
CA THR A 8 4.90 14.55 6.17
C THR A 8 4.33 13.93 4.89
N ARG A 9 3.12 14.27 4.47
CA ARG A 9 2.52 13.78 3.21
C ARG A 9 3.42 14.09 2.01
N GLN A 10 3.95 15.30 1.91
CA GLN A 10 4.88 15.70 0.84
C GLN A 10 6.14 14.86 0.84
N GLN A 11 6.69 14.46 1.99
CA GLN A 11 7.83 13.54 2.07
C GLN A 11 7.48 12.10 1.63
N TRP A 12 6.26 11.65 1.87
CA TRP A 12 5.78 10.32 1.43
C TRP A 12 5.49 10.24 -0.08
N VAL A 13 5.06 11.37 -0.66
CA VAL A 13 4.72 11.52 -2.08
C VAL A 13 5.95 11.97 -2.91
N GLY A 14 6.83 12.78 -2.33
CA GLY A 14 7.92 13.51 -2.95
C GLY A 14 9.20 12.69 -3.15
N ASN A 15 9.14 11.76 -4.11
CA ASN A 15 10.23 11.31 -5.01
C ASN A 15 9.74 10.17 -5.94
N ARG A 16 8.45 9.78 -5.85
CA ARG A 16 7.90 8.64 -6.60
C ARG A 16 7.58 8.92 -8.06
N ARG A 17 7.59 10.17 -8.54
CA ARG A 17 7.29 10.48 -9.96
C ARG A 17 8.27 9.82 -10.95
N LEU A 18 9.51 9.57 -10.54
CA LEU A 18 10.48 8.83 -11.36
C LEU A 18 10.35 7.30 -11.20
N ASN A 19 9.82 6.83 -10.07
CA ASN A 19 9.73 5.39 -9.75
C ASN A 19 8.39 4.76 -10.19
N SER A 20 7.31 5.54 -10.22
CA SER A 20 5.99 5.12 -10.72
C SER A 20 6.03 4.74 -12.20
N GLN A 21 6.90 5.38 -12.99
CA GLN A 21 7.13 5.00 -14.39
C GLN A 21 7.96 3.71 -14.54
N ARG A 22 8.77 3.35 -13.51
CA ARG A 22 9.52 2.07 -13.44
C ARG A 22 8.72 0.92 -12.81
N GLN A 23 7.58 1.20 -12.17
CA GLN A 23 6.80 0.21 -11.42
C GLN A 23 5.85 -0.63 -12.28
N LYS A 24 5.69 -0.35 -13.58
CA LYS A 24 4.78 -1.10 -14.45
C LYS A 24 5.15 -2.58 -14.65
N THR A 25 6.37 -3.00 -14.29
CA THR A 25 6.85 -4.39 -14.48
C THR A 25 7.44 -4.96 -13.19
N ARG A 26 6.85 -4.65 -12.05
CA ARG A 26 7.31 -5.20 -10.78
C ARG A 26 6.34 -6.26 -10.30
N GLU A 27 6.86 -7.43 -9.94
CA GLU A 27 6.07 -8.49 -9.31
C GLU A 27 5.35 -7.95 -8.06
N PRO A 28 4.08 -8.32 -7.85
CA PRO A 28 3.34 -7.94 -6.66
C PRO A 28 4.11 -8.43 -5.42
N LYS A 29 4.26 -7.55 -4.45
CA LYS A 29 4.98 -7.80 -3.19
C LYS A 29 4.06 -8.39 -2.15
N ILE A 30 2.79 -7.98 -2.19
CA ILE A 30 1.72 -8.62 -1.49
C ILE A 30 1.48 -9.94 -2.22
N GLY A 31 1.74 -11.05 -1.52
CA GLY A 31 1.43 -12.36 -2.06
C GLY A 31 -0.06 -12.47 -2.34
N TRP A 32 -0.43 -13.14 -3.43
CA TRP A 32 -1.83 -13.39 -3.79
C TRP A 32 -2.63 -14.12 -2.70
N ASN A 33 -1.94 -14.82 -1.80
CA ASN A 33 -2.52 -15.53 -0.65
C ASN A 33 -2.35 -14.77 0.67
N ALA A 34 -1.99 -13.48 0.62
CA ALA A 34 -1.92 -12.67 1.83
C ALA A 34 -3.35 -12.38 2.32
N THR A 35 -3.56 -12.46 3.62
CA THR A 35 -4.81 -12.04 4.28
C THR A 35 -4.59 -10.72 5.02
N TYR A 36 -5.68 -9.99 5.27
CA TYR A 36 -5.65 -8.73 6.03
C TYR A 36 -4.94 -8.91 7.38
N GLU A 37 -5.32 -9.96 8.11
CA GLU A 37 -4.70 -10.37 9.37
C GLU A 37 -3.20 -10.69 9.23
N SER A 38 -2.77 -11.31 8.13
CA SER A 38 -1.35 -11.59 7.92
C SER A 38 -0.52 -10.34 7.64
N LEU A 39 -1.10 -9.28 7.07
CA LEU A 39 -0.40 -8.03 6.75
C LEU A 39 -0.43 -7.03 7.90
N LEU A 40 -1.55 -6.94 8.62
CA LEU A 40 -1.74 -5.96 9.70
C LEU A 40 -1.57 -6.55 11.10
N GLY A 41 -1.65 -7.87 11.24
CA GLY A 41 -1.28 -8.58 12.46
C GLY A 41 0.23 -8.57 12.74
N SER A 42 1.04 -8.05 11.82
CA SER A 42 2.49 -7.88 12.01
C SER A 42 2.93 -6.44 11.82
N THR A 43 3.73 -5.93 12.77
CA THR A 43 4.42 -4.64 12.64
C THR A 43 5.73 -4.72 11.85
N LYS A 44 6.04 -5.90 11.28
CA LYS A 44 7.24 -6.10 10.47
C LYS A 44 7.18 -5.23 9.22
N THR A 45 8.27 -4.52 8.95
CA THR A 45 8.38 -3.71 7.75
C THR A 45 8.53 -4.60 6.52
N PHE A 46 7.90 -4.19 5.41
CA PHE A 46 8.14 -4.82 4.13
C PHE A 46 9.58 -4.61 3.69
N ALA A 47 10.20 -5.64 3.11
CA ALA A 47 11.57 -5.57 2.61
C ALA A 47 11.76 -4.45 1.58
N GLN A 48 10.69 -4.06 0.87
CA GLN A 48 10.71 -2.96 -0.10
C GLN A 48 9.39 -2.17 -0.08
N PRO A 49 9.39 -0.86 -0.40
CA PRO A 49 8.19 0.00 -0.29
C PRO A 49 7.06 -0.44 -1.22
N ILE A 50 5.87 -0.74 -0.69
CA ILE A 50 4.72 -1.17 -1.51
C ILE A 50 4.19 0.02 -2.32
N PRO A 51 3.95 -0.13 -3.65
CA PRO A 51 3.20 0.82 -4.44
C PRO A 51 1.83 1.10 -3.82
N LEU A 52 1.37 2.34 -3.85
CA LEU A 52 0.09 2.66 -3.22
C LEU A 52 -1.08 1.92 -3.89
N GLY A 53 -1.06 1.78 -5.22
CA GLY A 53 -2.10 1.05 -5.97
C GLY A 53 -2.23 -0.39 -5.49
N GLU A 54 -1.12 -1.11 -5.37
CA GLU A 54 -1.09 -2.50 -4.91
C GLU A 54 -1.72 -2.67 -3.50
N MET A 55 -1.47 -1.72 -2.59
CA MET A 55 -2.11 -1.74 -1.26
C MET A 55 -3.61 -1.44 -1.33
N VAL A 56 -4.03 -0.54 -2.22
CA VAL A 56 -5.45 -0.21 -2.40
C VAL A 56 -6.20 -1.40 -2.99
N ASP A 57 -5.66 -2.02 -4.05
CA ASP A 57 -6.24 -3.20 -4.68
C ASP A 57 -6.43 -4.34 -3.66
N PHE A 58 -5.38 -4.63 -2.87
CA PHE A 58 -5.45 -5.62 -1.79
C PHE A 58 -6.55 -5.33 -0.75
N LEU A 59 -6.68 -4.07 -0.32
CA LEU A 59 -7.68 -3.70 0.69
C LEU A 59 -9.10 -3.80 0.14
N VAL A 60 -9.30 -3.42 -1.12
CA VAL A 60 -10.59 -3.56 -1.80
C VAL A 60 -11.00 -5.02 -1.87
N ASP A 61 -10.08 -5.91 -2.29
CA ASP A 61 -10.31 -7.35 -2.36
C ASP A 61 -10.65 -7.95 -1.00
N GLY A 62 -9.98 -7.50 0.07
CA GLY A 62 -10.24 -7.93 1.44
C GLY A 62 -11.62 -7.50 1.96
N TRP A 63 -12.01 -6.24 1.71
CA TRP A 63 -13.32 -5.72 2.11
C TRP A 63 -14.48 -6.37 1.36
N GLU A 64 -14.29 -6.69 0.06
CA GLU A 64 -15.29 -7.43 -0.72
C GLU A 64 -15.51 -8.84 -0.17
N GLN A 65 -14.44 -9.55 0.19
CA GLN A 65 -14.51 -10.89 0.78
C GLN A 65 -15.19 -10.92 2.15
N GLU A 66 -15.02 -9.86 2.95
CA GLU A 66 -15.63 -9.72 4.27
C GLU A 66 -17.07 -9.18 4.23
N GLY A 67 -17.58 -8.76 3.07
CA GLY A 67 -18.93 -8.21 2.93
C GLY A 67 -19.10 -6.84 3.59
N LEU A 68 -18.01 -6.06 3.74
CA LEU A 68 -18.04 -4.75 4.39
C LEU A 68 -18.66 -3.62 3.53
N TYR A 69 -19.04 -3.96 2.28
CA TYR A 69 -19.68 -3.06 1.34
C TYR A 69 -21.22 -3.13 1.34
N ASP A 70 -21.83 -4.07 2.07
CA ASP A 70 -23.28 -4.22 2.21
C ASP A 70 -23.88 -3.37 3.35
#